data_AF-A0A9P6J3R5-F1
#
_entry.id   AF-A0A9P6J3R5-F1
#
_cell.length_a   1.000
_cell.length_b   1.000
_cell.length_c   1.000
_cell.angle_alpha   90.00
_cell.angle_beta   90.00
_cell.angle_gamma   90.00
#
_symmetry.space_group_name_H-M   'P 1'
#
loop_
_entity.id
_entity.type
_entity.pdbx_description
1 polymer ?
#
loop_
_entity_poly.entity_id
_entity_poly.type
_entity_poly.pdbx_seq_one_letter_code
_entity_poly.pdbx_strand_id
1 'polypeptide(L)'
;MYTPDPEESISLFISLASISLMSVLFGRKTAGTKLNTINYARGLVVALYIISWTFSLVAAMLVQTNNFNEISCTMSVYLCIVLYAMSKIIIYLFLMEKVYVVTAVGTTRTNFMLYRINLGLLVPYLVIFCLMIIYRVSELLPNGECRIGLLPPASVTLILYDIFISSWLTLLFIRPLMSSTSLLQGPSKGKLRDVARRTLMGSLVALVLSTGNVFTLVLFKGQERGLICLASCTVDVTLNAMTVHWVTSRGGGGRSNTAEKSSNDRRQNPNTQVTTEKQVAPIESHLSVTVESYVEQYHQQTSNGSNPEY
;
A
#
# COMPACT_ATOMS: atom_id res chain seq x y z
N MET A 1 23.87 -33.89 -14.05
CA MET A 1 23.09 -32.67 -14.33
C MET A 1 22.13 -32.50 -13.18
N TYR A 2 22.22 -31.39 -12.44
CA TYR A 2 21.19 -31.00 -11.48
C TYR A 2 20.00 -30.47 -12.29
N THR A 3 18.85 -31.15 -12.20
CA THR A 3 17.61 -30.67 -12.79
C THR A 3 16.85 -29.90 -11.71
N PRO A 4 16.57 -28.61 -11.89
CA PRO A 4 15.87 -27.83 -10.89
C PRO A 4 14.45 -28.36 -10.71
N ASP A 5 14.00 -28.43 -9.47
CA ASP A 5 12.64 -28.83 -9.16
C ASP A 5 11.63 -27.81 -9.76
N PRO A 6 10.41 -28.25 -10.12
CA PRO A 6 9.39 -27.35 -10.66
C PRO A 6 9.06 -26.20 -9.68
N GLU A 7 9.10 -26.47 -8.38
CA GLU A 7 8.84 -25.47 -7.33
C GLU A 7 9.94 -24.40 -7.25
N GLU A 8 11.20 -24.79 -7.40
CA GLU A 8 12.34 -23.87 -7.45
C GLU A 8 12.21 -22.92 -8.65
N SER A 9 11.89 -23.50 -9.81
CA SER A 9 11.70 -22.75 -11.07
C SER A 9 10.55 -21.75 -10.97
N ILE A 10 9.42 -22.14 -10.38
CA ILE A 10 8.25 -21.26 -10.18
C ILE A 10 8.59 -20.13 -9.19
N SER A 11 9.21 -20.44 -8.06
CA SER A 11 9.59 -19.44 -7.05
C SER A 11 10.56 -18.39 -7.61
N LEU A 12 11.53 -18.83 -8.40
CA LEU A 12 12.48 -17.95 -9.08
C LEU A 12 11.79 -17.06 -10.11
N PHE A 13 10.91 -17.63 -10.94
CA PHE A 13 10.15 -16.86 -11.92
C PHE A 13 9.27 -15.77 -11.26
N ILE A 14 8.57 -16.12 -10.17
CA ILE A 14 7.77 -15.17 -9.38
C ILE A 14 8.64 -14.02 -8.86
N SER A 15 9.81 -14.34 -8.32
CA SER A 15 10.72 -13.34 -7.75
C SER A 15 11.25 -12.40 -8.83
N LEU A 16 11.69 -12.93 -9.98
CA LEU A 16 12.19 -12.12 -11.10
C LEU A 16 11.12 -11.24 -11.74
N ALA A 17 9.89 -11.76 -11.88
CA ALA A 17 8.75 -10.98 -12.35
C ALA A 17 8.44 -9.83 -11.38
N SER A 18 8.48 -10.10 -10.07
CA SER A 18 8.23 -9.11 -9.02
C SER A 18 9.30 -8.01 -8.99
N ILE A 19 10.58 -8.36 -9.15
CA ILE A 19 11.70 -7.40 -9.28
C ILE A 19 11.47 -6.46 -10.47
N SER A 20 11.18 -7.03 -11.64
CA SER A 20 10.97 -6.28 -12.88
C SER A 20 9.77 -5.33 -12.73
N LEU A 21 8.67 -5.84 -12.18
CA LEU A 21 7.47 -5.06 -11.96
C LEU A 21 7.70 -3.92 -10.98
N MET A 22 8.30 -4.17 -9.82
CA MET A 22 8.57 -3.12 -8.82
C MET A 22 9.48 -2.03 -9.36
N SER A 23 10.48 -2.40 -10.16
CA SER A 23 11.38 -1.45 -10.83
C SER A 23 10.62 -0.52 -11.78
N VAL A 24 9.71 -1.08 -12.59
CA VAL A 24 8.86 -0.30 -13.50
C VAL A 24 7.89 0.60 -12.75
N LEU A 25 7.21 0.07 -11.72
CA LEU A 25 6.24 0.85 -10.92
C LEU A 25 6.92 2.00 -10.17
N PHE A 26 8.10 1.75 -9.61
CA PHE A 26 8.93 2.77 -8.99
C PHE A 26 9.30 3.86 -9.99
N GLY A 27 9.88 3.49 -11.14
CA GLY A 27 10.29 4.46 -12.18
C GLY A 27 9.12 5.30 -12.70
N ARG A 28 7.95 4.69 -12.93
CA ARG A 28 6.73 5.40 -13.34
C ARG A 28 6.24 6.39 -12.27
N LYS A 29 6.41 6.08 -10.99
CA LYS A 29 5.93 6.92 -9.88
C LYS A 29 6.89 8.07 -9.57
N THR A 30 8.19 7.86 -9.73
CA THR A 30 9.24 8.83 -9.40
C THR A 30 9.60 9.76 -10.57
N ALA A 31 9.25 9.39 -11.81
CA ALA A 31 9.46 10.22 -12.99
C ALA A 31 8.87 11.64 -12.82
N GLY A 32 9.72 12.66 -12.90
CA GLY A 32 9.34 14.07 -12.88
C GLY A 32 9.06 14.69 -11.49
N THR A 33 9.27 13.95 -10.39
CA THR A 33 9.05 14.50 -9.04
C THR A 33 10.37 14.90 -8.37
N LYS A 34 10.46 16.14 -7.88
CA LYS A 34 11.59 16.60 -7.05
C LYS A 34 11.51 15.91 -5.68
N LEU A 35 12.54 15.17 -5.28
CA LEU A 35 12.57 14.39 -4.03
C LEU A 35 12.39 15.23 -2.75
N ASN A 36 12.64 16.53 -2.82
CA ASN A 36 12.61 17.43 -1.67
C ASN A 36 11.18 17.86 -1.23
N THR A 37 10.13 17.51 -1.99
CA THR A 37 8.74 17.89 -1.68
C THR A 37 7.81 16.68 -1.56
N ILE A 38 8.30 15.56 -1.00
CA ILE A 38 7.53 14.32 -0.88
C ILE A 38 6.59 14.40 0.34
N ASN A 39 5.27 14.34 0.09
CA ASN A 39 4.27 14.16 1.13
C ASN A 39 4.42 12.80 1.82
N TYR A 40 4.09 12.71 3.12
CA TYR A 40 4.19 11.49 3.93
C TYR A 40 3.57 10.25 3.25
N ALA A 41 2.34 10.36 2.74
CA ALA A 41 1.67 9.27 2.03
C ALA A 41 2.43 8.77 0.79
N ARG A 42 3.09 9.67 0.05
CA ARG A 42 3.94 9.30 -1.10
C ARG A 42 5.24 8.64 -0.65
N GLY A 43 5.82 9.12 0.44
CA GLY A 43 6.99 8.49 1.05
C GLY A 43 6.72 7.03 1.42
N LEU A 44 5.56 6.73 2.02
CA LEU A 44 5.14 5.36 2.33
C LEU A 44 4.98 4.48 1.09
N VAL A 45 4.42 5.01 0.00
CA VAL A 45 4.29 4.27 -1.28
C VAL A 45 5.67 3.96 -1.88
N VAL A 46 6.59 4.93 -1.85
CA VAL A 46 7.96 4.73 -2.32
C VAL A 46 8.70 3.72 -1.45
N ALA A 47 8.57 3.81 -0.13
CA ALA A 47 9.13 2.83 0.80
C ALA A 47 8.58 1.43 0.56
N LEU A 48 7.28 1.31 0.23
CA LEU A 48 6.65 0.04 -0.12
C LEU A 48 7.28 -0.58 -1.38
N TYR A 49 7.54 0.21 -2.43
CA TYR A 49 8.22 -0.34 -3.62
C TYR A 49 9.64 -0.81 -3.32
N ILE A 50 10.39 -0.06 -2.51
CA ILE A 50 11.76 -0.41 -2.15
C ILE A 50 11.78 -1.70 -1.33
N ILE A 51 10.94 -1.82 -0.29
CA ILE A 51 10.91 -3.05 0.53
C ILE A 51 10.44 -4.25 -0.29
N SER A 52 9.44 -4.10 -1.17
CA SER A 52 8.99 -5.17 -2.07
C SER A 52 10.07 -5.62 -3.05
N TRP A 53 10.82 -4.66 -3.61
CA TRP A 53 11.93 -4.96 -4.50
C TRP A 53 13.07 -5.68 -3.76
N THR A 54 13.48 -5.17 -2.60
CA THR A 54 14.48 -5.81 -1.75
C THR A 54 14.05 -7.21 -1.34
N PHE A 55 12.78 -7.40 -0.97
CA PHE A 55 12.23 -8.71 -0.63
C PHE A 55 12.35 -9.70 -1.78
N SER A 56 11.92 -9.29 -2.98
CA SER A 56 11.96 -10.14 -4.17
C SER A 56 13.40 -10.50 -4.57
N LEU A 57 14.33 -9.55 -4.45
CA LEU A 57 15.76 -9.78 -4.72
C LEU A 57 16.37 -10.78 -3.73
N VAL A 58 16.12 -10.59 -2.44
CA VAL A 58 16.58 -11.49 -1.38
C VAL A 58 15.98 -12.88 -1.54
N ALA A 59 14.67 -12.98 -1.84
CA ALA A 59 14.01 -14.25 -2.11
C ALA A 59 14.65 -14.97 -3.31
N ALA A 60 14.92 -14.28 -4.43
CA ALA A 60 15.56 -14.88 -5.60
C ALA A 60 16.96 -15.44 -5.31
N MET A 61 17.74 -14.75 -4.46
CA MET A 61 19.08 -15.22 -4.04
C MET A 61 18.98 -16.41 -3.10
N LEU A 62 18.07 -16.35 -2.13
CA LEU A 62 17.87 -17.42 -1.16
C LEU A 62 17.33 -18.68 -1.82
N VAL A 63 16.38 -18.58 -2.76
CA VAL A 63 15.83 -19.73 -3.48
C VAL A 63 16.92 -20.59 -4.13
N GLN A 64 17.94 -19.97 -4.71
CA GLN A 64 19.06 -20.68 -5.34
C GLN A 64 20.09 -21.22 -4.35
N THR A 65 20.19 -20.61 -3.17
CA THR A 65 21.23 -20.93 -2.17
C THR A 65 20.70 -21.75 -1.00
N ASN A 66 19.40 -22.03 -0.94
CA ASN A 66 18.74 -22.65 0.20
C ASN A 66 19.06 -24.14 0.34
N ASN A 67 19.18 -24.84 -0.78
CA ASN A 67 19.39 -26.28 -0.79
C ASN A 67 20.81 -26.60 -0.34
N PHE A 68 20.95 -27.62 0.53
CA PHE A 68 22.23 -28.09 1.10
C PHE A 68 23.02 -27.04 1.92
N ASN A 69 22.41 -25.91 2.29
CA ASN A 69 23.07 -24.86 3.05
C ASN A 69 22.23 -24.41 4.26
N GLU A 70 22.69 -24.78 5.44
CA GLU A 70 22.02 -24.46 6.71
C GLU A 70 21.98 -22.96 7.00
N ILE A 71 23.03 -22.21 6.62
CA ILE A 71 23.11 -20.76 6.84
C ILE A 71 22.05 -20.07 5.98
N SER A 72 21.96 -20.42 4.69
CA SER A 72 20.93 -19.89 3.80
C SER A 72 19.53 -20.25 4.27
N CYS A 73 19.33 -21.47 4.78
CA CYS A 73 18.05 -21.93 5.32
C CYS A 73 17.60 -21.11 6.54
N THR A 74 18.53 -20.88 7.47
CA THR A 74 18.27 -20.06 8.65
C THR A 74 18.04 -18.60 8.27
N MET A 75 18.88 -18.03 7.40
CA MET A 75 18.72 -16.65 6.92
C MET A 75 17.41 -16.45 6.16
N SER A 76 16.92 -17.48 5.47
CA SER A 76 15.64 -17.44 4.75
C SER A 76 14.47 -17.14 5.67
N VAL A 77 14.37 -17.83 6.81
CA VAL A 77 13.26 -17.58 7.74
C VAL A 77 13.35 -16.21 8.40
N TYR A 78 14.55 -15.76 8.78
CA TYR A 78 14.75 -14.44 9.38
C TYR A 78 14.40 -13.31 8.41
N LEU A 79 14.95 -13.35 7.19
CA LEU A 79 14.72 -12.33 6.18
C LEU A 79 13.26 -12.33 5.71
N CYS A 80 12.64 -13.52 5.60
CA CYS A 80 11.22 -13.65 5.34
C CYS A 80 10.39 -12.90 6.39
N ILE A 81 10.58 -13.21 7.68
CA ILE A 81 9.82 -12.60 8.77
C ILE A 81 10.04 -11.09 8.83
N VAL A 82 11.30 -10.62 8.78
CA VAL A 82 11.64 -9.20 8.93
C VAL A 82 11.06 -8.37 7.79
N LEU A 83 11.34 -8.75 6.54
CA LEU A 83 10.92 -7.96 5.39
C LEU A 83 9.39 -8.03 5.21
N TYR A 84 8.78 -9.18 5.51
CA TYR A 84 7.33 -9.30 5.53
C TYR A 84 6.69 -8.38 6.59
N ALA A 85 7.19 -8.43 7.84
CA ALA A 85 6.69 -7.56 8.90
C ALA A 85 6.85 -6.07 8.57
N MET A 86 8.00 -5.67 8.02
CA MET A 86 8.26 -4.30 7.58
C MET A 86 7.27 -3.86 6.49
N SER A 87 6.99 -4.71 5.50
CA SER A 87 6.02 -4.42 4.45
C SER A 87 4.60 -4.21 5.02
N LYS A 88 4.17 -5.05 5.98
CA LYS A 88 2.87 -4.93 6.64
C LYS A 88 2.74 -3.64 7.44
N ILE A 89 3.78 -3.29 8.21
CA ILE A 89 3.83 -2.03 8.96
C ILE A 89 3.65 -0.84 8.02
N ILE A 90 4.36 -0.82 6.88
CA ILE A 90 4.24 0.25 5.88
C ILE A 90 2.83 0.30 5.28
N ILE A 91 2.22 -0.85 4.97
CA ILE A 91 0.85 -0.93 4.45
C ILE A 91 -0.15 -0.37 5.48
N TYR A 92 -0.05 -0.77 6.76
CA TYR A 92 -0.95 -0.25 7.78
C TYR A 92 -0.77 1.25 8.00
N LEU A 93 0.47 1.75 8.05
CA LEU A 93 0.73 3.19 8.11
C LEU A 93 0.10 3.93 6.92
N PHE A 94 0.19 3.36 5.72
CA PHE A 94 -0.43 3.92 4.52
C PHE A 94 -1.96 3.94 4.61
N LEU A 95 -2.57 2.82 5.03
CA LEU A 95 -4.03 2.72 5.20
C LEU A 95 -4.54 3.70 6.25
N MET A 96 -3.85 3.80 7.39
CA MET A 96 -4.21 4.76 8.45
C MET A 96 -4.08 6.22 8.00
N GLU A 97 -3.04 6.57 7.24
CA GLU A 97 -2.91 7.91 6.67
C GLU A 97 -4.09 8.20 5.72
N LYS A 98 -4.52 7.23 4.91
CA LYS A 98 -5.70 7.40 4.04
C LYS A 98 -7.00 7.52 4.82
N VAL A 99 -7.19 6.74 5.90
CA VAL A 99 -8.34 6.89 6.81
C VAL A 99 -8.34 8.28 7.44
N TYR A 100 -7.19 8.74 7.93
CA TYR A 100 -7.04 10.07 8.53
C TYR A 100 -7.44 11.17 7.54
N VAL A 101 -6.90 11.16 6.32
CA VAL A 101 -7.23 12.16 5.28
C VAL A 101 -8.71 12.16 4.93
N VAL A 102 -9.39 11.01 4.97
CA VAL A 102 -10.82 10.90 4.65
C VAL A 102 -11.73 11.25 5.84
N THR A 103 -11.28 11.02 7.07
CA THR A 103 -12.11 11.13 8.29
C THR A 103 -11.90 12.45 9.04
N ALA A 104 -10.66 12.95 9.08
CA ALA A 104 -10.26 14.11 9.84
C ALA A 104 -10.23 15.35 8.94
N VAL A 105 -11.40 15.95 8.70
CA VAL A 105 -11.52 17.24 8.03
C VAL A 105 -11.19 18.34 9.05
N GLY A 106 -10.02 18.99 8.92
CA GLY A 106 -9.68 20.20 9.69
C GLY A 106 -9.03 20.03 11.07
N THR A 107 -8.66 18.81 11.48
CA THR A 107 -7.90 18.59 12.73
C THR A 107 -6.43 18.28 12.47
N THR A 108 -5.52 18.69 13.36
CA THR A 108 -4.07 18.39 13.24
C THR A 108 -3.75 16.94 13.64
N ARG A 109 -2.73 16.34 12.99
CA ARG A 109 -2.35 14.90 13.11
C ARG A 109 -2.19 14.42 14.55
N THR A 110 -1.61 15.25 15.42
CA THR A 110 -1.28 14.92 16.80
C THR A 110 -2.44 15.10 17.78
N ASN A 111 -3.43 15.94 17.44
CA ASN A 111 -4.61 16.20 18.27
C ASN A 111 -5.79 15.25 17.96
N PHE A 112 -5.72 14.48 16.87
CA PHE A 112 -6.77 13.54 16.53
C PHE A 112 -6.64 12.25 17.37
N MET A 113 -7.50 12.10 18.39
CA MET A 113 -7.49 10.97 19.32
C MET A 113 -7.52 9.61 18.61
N LEU A 114 -8.25 9.50 17.50
CA LEU A 114 -8.34 8.28 16.71
C LEU A 114 -7.02 7.94 16.00
N TYR A 115 -6.21 8.93 15.61
CA TYR A 115 -4.88 8.68 15.03
C TYR A 115 -3.91 8.13 16.08
N ARG A 116 -3.97 8.62 17.32
CA ARG A 116 -3.16 8.09 18.44
C ARG A 116 -3.57 6.67 18.82
N ILE A 117 -4.86 6.36 18.83
CA ILE A 117 -5.37 5.00 19.06
C ILE A 117 -4.88 4.07 17.94
N ASN A 118 -5.03 4.48 16.68
CA ASN A 118 -4.58 3.70 15.53
C ASN A 118 -3.05 3.48 15.51
N LEU A 119 -2.27 4.50 15.90
CA LEU A 119 -0.81 4.36 16.07
C LEU A 119 -0.47 3.45 17.27
N GLY A 120 -1.25 3.51 18.35
CA GLY A 120 -1.16 2.58 19.47
C GLY A 120 -1.43 1.12 19.06
N LEU A 121 -2.33 0.88 18.09
CA LEU A 121 -2.57 -0.44 17.51
C LEU A 121 -1.37 -0.99 16.70
N LEU A 122 -0.31 -0.22 16.43
CA LEU A 122 0.93 -0.78 15.89
C LEU A 122 1.84 -1.39 16.96
N VAL A 123 1.70 -1.00 18.23
CA VAL A 123 2.56 -1.48 19.31
C VAL A 123 2.45 -3.00 19.51
N PRO A 124 1.25 -3.63 19.53
CA PRO A 124 1.16 -5.08 19.64
C PRO A 124 1.76 -5.81 18.44
N TYR A 125 1.84 -5.17 17.26
CA TYR A 125 2.51 -5.76 16.09
C TYR A 125 4.01 -5.96 16.32
N LEU A 126 4.66 -5.07 17.09
CA LEU A 126 6.05 -5.25 17.51
C LEU A 126 6.23 -6.45 18.44
N VAL A 127 5.27 -6.68 19.34
CA VAL A 127 5.27 -7.85 20.23
C VAL A 127 5.11 -9.14 19.42
N ILE A 128 4.19 -9.15 18.46
CA ILE A 128 3.98 -10.28 17.54
C ILE A 128 5.24 -10.53 16.70
N PHE A 129 5.89 -9.47 16.24
CA PHE A 129 7.17 -9.59 15.54
C PHE A 129 8.24 -10.28 16.40
N CYS A 130 8.40 -9.88 17.65
CA CYS A 130 9.32 -10.57 18.57
C CYS A 130 8.92 -12.03 18.79
N LEU A 131 7.62 -12.34 18.91
CA LEU A 131 7.12 -13.70 19.03
C LEU A 131 7.45 -14.55 17.80
N MET A 132 7.31 -14.01 16.58
CA MET A 132 7.70 -14.72 15.35
C MET A 132 9.19 -15.07 15.32
N ILE A 133 10.05 -14.17 15.81
CA ILE A 133 11.49 -14.38 15.90
C ILE A 133 11.87 -15.41 16.99
N ILE A 134 11.05 -15.59 18.03
CA ILE A 134 11.31 -16.61 19.04
C ILE A 134 10.84 -17.98 18.54
N TYR A 135 9.62 -18.05 18.01
CA TYR A 135 8.92 -19.28 17.62
C TYR A 135 9.10 -19.68 16.14
N ARG A 136 10.19 -19.26 15.49
CA ARG A 136 10.58 -19.75 14.15
C ARG A 136 11.11 -21.19 14.20
N VAL A 137 10.94 -21.91 13.10
CA VAL A 137 11.58 -23.19 12.81
C VAL A 137 12.27 -23.12 11.45
N SER A 138 13.47 -23.66 11.39
CA SER A 138 14.24 -23.87 10.16
C SER A 138 14.99 -25.19 10.30
N GLU A 139 14.64 -26.17 9.47
CA GLU A 139 15.24 -27.51 9.49
C GLU A 139 15.71 -27.88 8.08
N LEU A 140 16.95 -28.36 7.98
CA LEU A 140 17.50 -28.92 6.75
C LEU A 140 17.31 -30.43 6.78
N LEU A 141 16.51 -30.96 5.85
CA LEU A 141 16.27 -32.41 5.78
C LEU A 141 17.51 -33.14 5.23
N PRO A 142 17.64 -34.46 5.48
CA PRO A 142 18.75 -35.27 4.96
C PRO A 142 18.84 -35.33 3.43
N ASN A 143 17.75 -35.05 2.73
CA ASN A 143 17.69 -34.93 1.28
C ASN A 143 18.23 -33.58 0.75
N GLY A 144 18.64 -32.66 1.64
CA GLY A 144 19.16 -31.34 1.29
C GLY A 144 18.10 -30.24 1.16
N GLU A 145 16.82 -30.55 1.39
CA GLU A 145 15.73 -29.57 1.31
C GLU A 145 15.61 -28.75 2.59
N CYS A 146 15.51 -27.43 2.46
CA CYS A 146 15.23 -26.55 3.58
C CYS A 146 13.72 -26.38 3.82
N ARG A 147 13.27 -26.70 5.03
CA ARG A 147 11.91 -26.39 5.51
C ARG A 147 11.96 -25.26 6.51
N ILE A 148 11.12 -24.25 6.31
CA ILE A 148 10.99 -23.12 7.23
C ILE A 148 9.53 -22.92 7.60
N GLY A 149 9.31 -22.43 8.82
CA GLY A 149 7.96 -22.19 9.30
C GLY A 149 7.92 -21.43 10.62
N LEU A 150 6.70 -21.20 11.09
CA LEU A 150 6.42 -20.66 12.42
C LEU A 150 5.61 -21.68 13.21
N LEU A 151 5.95 -21.85 14.50
CA LEU A 151 5.14 -22.69 15.38
C LEU A 151 3.71 -22.10 15.54
N PRO A 152 2.71 -22.96 15.81
CA PRO A 152 1.31 -22.55 16.01
C PRO A 152 1.09 -21.36 16.96
N PRO A 153 1.80 -21.22 18.11
CA PRO A 153 1.58 -20.08 19.00
C PRO A 153 1.83 -18.73 18.33
N ALA A 154 2.87 -18.60 17.50
CA ALA A 154 3.16 -17.35 16.81
C ALA A 154 2.27 -17.13 15.58
N SER A 155 2.04 -18.17 14.77
CA SER A 155 1.22 -18.04 13.56
C SER A 155 -0.26 -17.77 13.89
N VAL A 156 -0.83 -18.43 14.90
CA VAL A 156 -2.20 -18.19 15.35
C VAL A 156 -2.35 -16.78 15.92
N THR A 157 -1.40 -16.33 16.76
CA THR A 157 -1.44 -14.98 17.33
C THR A 157 -1.37 -13.92 16.23
N LEU A 158 -0.52 -14.11 15.23
CA LEU A 158 -0.41 -13.20 14.09
C LEU A 158 -1.73 -13.11 13.31
N ILE A 159 -2.37 -14.24 13.02
CA ILE A 159 -3.65 -14.26 12.27
C ILE A 159 -4.75 -13.56 13.03
N LEU A 160 -4.93 -13.89 14.30
CA LEU A 160 -5.99 -13.29 15.11
C LEU A 160 -5.83 -11.77 15.14
N TYR A 161 -4.59 -11.30 15.24
CA TYR A 161 -4.29 -9.88 15.20
C TYR A 161 -4.49 -9.25 13.81
N ASP A 162 -4.05 -9.91 12.73
CA ASP A 162 -4.24 -9.42 11.36
C ASP A 162 -5.73 -9.30 11.02
N ILE A 163 -6.54 -10.30 11.39
CA ILE A 163 -8.01 -10.26 11.23
C ILE A 163 -8.61 -9.12 12.05
N PHE A 164 -8.19 -8.94 13.30
CA PHE A 164 -8.67 -7.87 14.17
C PHE A 164 -8.37 -6.48 13.58
N ILE A 165 -7.12 -6.22 13.22
CA ILE A 165 -6.69 -4.95 12.61
C ILE A 165 -7.41 -4.72 11.28
N SER A 166 -7.47 -5.74 10.44
CA SER A 166 -8.14 -5.65 9.13
C SER A 166 -9.62 -5.34 9.28
N SER A 167 -10.30 -5.96 10.24
CA SER A 167 -11.69 -5.68 10.55
C SER A 167 -11.87 -4.26 11.09
N TRP A 168 -11.01 -3.83 12.01
CA TRP A 168 -11.02 -2.47 12.56
C TRP A 168 -10.81 -1.40 11.48
N LEU A 169 -9.79 -1.54 10.63
CA LEU A 169 -9.53 -0.63 9.52
C LEU A 169 -10.69 -0.62 8.51
N THR A 170 -11.28 -1.79 8.22
CA THR A 170 -12.45 -1.90 7.34
C THR A 170 -13.63 -1.11 7.89
N LEU A 171 -13.93 -1.23 9.19
CA LEU A 171 -14.99 -0.44 9.84
C LEU A 171 -14.70 1.07 9.76
N LEU A 172 -13.45 1.48 9.98
CA LEU A 172 -13.05 2.87 9.87
C LEU A 172 -13.18 3.42 8.45
N PHE A 173 -12.97 2.60 7.41
CA PHE A 173 -13.18 3.03 6.03
C PHE A 173 -14.67 3.04 5.62
N ILE A 174 -15.49 2.11 6.14
CA ILE A 174 -16.93 2.04 5.85
C ILE A 174 -17.68 3.18 6.54
N ARG A 175 -17.29 3.56 7.77
CA ARG A 175 -17.94 4.62 8.55
C ARG A 175 -18.11 5.96 7.81
N PRO A 176 -17.08 6.57 7.19
CA PRO A 176 -17.24 7.80 6.42
C PRO A 176 -18.03 7.62 5.11
N LEU A 177 -18.10 6.39 4.56
CA LEU A 177 -18.94 6.10 3.40
C LEU A 177 -20.42 6.00 3.77
N MET A 178 -20.74 5.40 4.92
CA MET A 178 -22.10 5.22 5.43
C MET A 178 -22.64 6.47 6.11
N SER A 179 -21.78 7.26 6.75
CA SER A 179 -22.09 8.57 7.29
C SER A 179 -22.34 9.55 6.14
N SER A 180 -23.56 9.50 5.60
CA SER A 180 -24.15 10.50 4.72
C SER A 180 -24.44 11.80 5.47
N THR A 181 -23.56 12.19 6.40
CA THR A 181 -23.69 13.40 7.21
C THR A 181 -23.31 14.58 6.34
N SER A 182 -24.34 15.18 5.74
CA SER A 182 -24.60 16.60 5.39
C SER A 182 -23.48 17.59 5.03
N LEU A 183 -22.19 17.36 5.28
CA LEU A 183 -21.11 18.34 5.04
C LEU A 183 -20.47 18.26 3.64
N LEU A 184 -20.82 17.26 2.83
CA LEU A 184 -20.42 17.12 1.41
C LEU A 184 -21.51 17.60 0.44
N GLN A 185 -22.22 18.67 0.82
CA GLN A 185 -23.38 19.21 0.10
C GLN A 185 -22.97 20.19 -1.03
N GLY A 186 -21.89 19.90 -1.75
CA GLY A 186 -21.37 20.74 -2.86
C GLY A 186 -21.31 20.01 -4.22
N PRO A 187 -21.28 20.75 -5.35
CA PRO A 187 -21.36 20.20 -6.72
C PRO A 187 -20.18 19.33 -7.17
N SER A 188 -19.11 19.19 -6.37
CA SER A 188 -17.97 18.28 -6.61
C SER A 188 -18.23 16.82 -6.15
N LYS A 189 -19.51 16.47 -5.90
CA LYS A 189 -20.05 15.21 -5.33
C LYS A 189 -19.50 13.91 -5.93
N GLY A 190 -19.40 13.80 -7.25
CA GLY A 190 -19.02 12.54 -7.90
C GLY A 190 -17.55 12.21 -7.74
N LYS A 191 -16.68 13.22 -7.97
CA LYS A 191 -15.23 13.00 -8.06
C LYS A 191 -14.60 12.63 -6.73
N LEU A 192 -15.03 13.25 -5.63
CA LEU A 192 -14.48 12.95 -4.30
C LEU A 192 -14.98 11.59 -3.78
N ARG A 193 -16.26 11.27 -4.02
CA ARG A 193 -16.84 9.95 -3.69
C ARG A 193 -16.20 8.83 -4.50
N ASP A 194 -15.91 9.04 -5.77
CA ASP A 194 -15.23 8.04 -6.61
C ASP A 194 -13.81 7.76 -6.14
N VAL A 195 -13.07 8.80 -5.74
CA VAL A 195 -11.72 8.65 -5.19
C VAL A 195 -11.75 7.93 -3.84
N ALA A 196 -12.69 8.29 -2.95
CA ALA A 196 -12.87 7.62 -1.67
C ALA A 196 -13.27 6.15 -1.86
N ARG A 197 -14.21 5.85 -2.77
CA ARG A 197 -14.65 4.48 -3.09
C ARG A 197 -13.54 3.65 -3.70
N ARG A 198 -12.74 4.20 -4.62
CA ARG A 198 -11.59 3.51 -5.20
C ARG A 198 -10.52 3.21 -4.14
N THR A 199 -10.28 4.16 -3.24
CA THR A 199 -9.32 3.99 -2.13
C THR A 199 -9.80 2.93 -1.14
N LEU A 200 -11.09 2.93 -0.79
CA LEU A 200 -11.72 1.88 0.01
C LEU A 200 -11.59 0.51 -0.67
N MET A 201 -11.94 0.39 -1.95
CA MET A 201 -11.89 -0.90 -2.66
C MET A 201 -10.48 -1.47 -2.71
N GLY A 202 -9.47 -0.64 -3.02
CA GLY A 202 -8.09 -1.13 -2.98
C GLY A 202 -7.59 -1.41 -1.56
N SER A 203 -8.07 -0.70 -0.54
CA SER A 203 -7.76 -1.03 0.85
C SER A 203 -8.34 -2.39 1.24
N LEU A 204 -9.59 -2.68 0.88
CA LEU A 204 -10.20 -3.99 1.10
C LEU A 204 -9.45 -5.11 0.38
N VAL A 205 -9.04 -4.89 -0.88
CA VAL A 205 -8.23 -5.85 -1.63
C VAL A 205 -6.89 -6.12 -0.92
N ALA A 206 -6.21 -5.09 -0.43
CA ALA A 206 -4.97 -5.24 0.32
C ALA A 206 -5.16 -6.07 1.61
N LEU A 207 -6.25 -5.84 2.35
CA LEU A 207 -6.57 -6.60 3.56
C LEU A 207 -6.91 -8.07 3.26
N VAL A 208 -7.62 -8.35 2.16
CA VAL A 208 -7.93 -9.72 1.73
C VAL A 208 -6.68 -10.47 1.29
N LEU A 209 -5.82 -9.83 0.49
CA LEU A 209 -4.53 -10.40 0.08
C LEU A 209 -3.67 -10.75 1.29
N SER A 210 -3.62 -9.83 2.27
CA SER A 210 -2.93 -10.02 3.54
C SER A 210 -3.42 -11.27 4.27
N THR A 211 -4.73 -11.34 4.49
CA THR A 211 -5.36 -12.44 5.24
C THR A 211 -5.17 -13.79 4.53
N GLY A 212 -5.24 -13.81 3.19
CA GLY A 212 -5.05 -15.02 2.39
C GLY A 212 -3.65 -15.61 2.47
N ASN A 213 -2.61 -14.76 2.50
CA ASN A 213 -1.24 -15.25 2.65
C ASN A 213 -1.01 -15.89 4.03
N VAL A 214 -1.51 -15.26 5.08
CA VAL A 214 -1.33 -15.78 6.44
C VAL A 214 -2.17 -17.06 6.66
N PHE A 215 -3.35 -17.15 6.05
CA PHE A 215 -4.15 -18.37 6.08
C PHE A 215 -3.41 -19.57 5.46
N THR A 216 -2.72 -19.35 4.34
CA THR A 216 -1.86 -20.36 3.71
C THR A 216 -0.80 -20.88 4.69
N LEU A 217 -0.12 -19.98 5.42
CA LEU A 217 0.91 -20.37 6.40
C LEU A 217 0.37 -21.28 7.53
N VAL A 218 -0.91 -21.15 7.91
CA VAL A 218 -1.52 -22.01 8.95
C VAL A 218 -1.92 -23.37 8.44
N LEU A 219 -2.41 -23.47 7.22
CA LEU A 219 -2.78 -24.77 6.64
C LEU A 219 -1.59 -25.74 6.65
N PHE A 220 -0.39 -25.22 6.44
CA PHE A 220 0.79 -26.04 6.30
C PHE A 220 1.58 -26.28 7.60
N LYS A 221 1.08 -25.82 8.76
CA LYS A 221 1.56 -26.17 10.12
C LYS A 221 3.09 -26.15 10.31
N GLY A 222 3.80 -25.25 9.60
CA GLY A 222 5.25 -25.10 9.71
C GLY A 222 6.09 -26.20 9.04
N GLN A 223 5.51 -27.01 8.16
CA GLN A 223 6.19 -28.07 7.41
C GLN A 223 6.41 -27.72 5.93
N GLU A 224 6.28 -26.44 5.57
CA GLU A 224 6.46 -25.94 4.19
C GLU A 224 7.92 -25.99 3.75
N ARG A 225 8.12 -26.24 2.45
CA ARG A 225 9.40 -25.94 1.80
C ARG A 225 9.63 -24.43 1.84
N GLY A 226 10.82 -24.00 2.26
CA GLY A 226 11.09 -22.57 2.46
C GLY A 226 11.00 -21.73 1.19
N LEU A 227 11.21 -22.37 0.04
CA LEU A 227 11.05 -21.81 -1.30
C LEU A 227 9.61 -21.35 -1.57
N ILE A 228 8.61 -22.10 -1.07
CA ILE A 228 7.17 -21.83 -1.22
C ILE A 228 6.76 -20.69 -0.27
N CYS A 229 7.26 -20.70 0.97
CA CYS A 229 7.03 -19.62 1.93
C CYS A 229 7.58 -18.28 1.42
N LEU A 230 8.81 -18.27 0.88
CA LEU A 230 9.40 -17.08 0.25
C LEU A 230 8.59 -16.62 -0.98
N ALA A 231 8.16 -17.55 -1.83
CA ALA A 231 7.36 -17.23 -3.02
C ALA A 231 6.01 -16.60 -2.65
N SER A 232 5.25 -17.23 -1.75
CA SER A 232 3.93 -16.75 -1.30
C SER A 232 4.01 -15.37 -0.66
N CYS A 233 4.97 -15.16 0.24
CA CYS A 233 5.23 -13.84 0.82
C CYS A 233 5.60 -12.80 -0.26
N THR A 234 6.33 -13.23 -1.30
CA THR A 234 6.76 -12.32 -2.39
C THR A 234 5.55 -11.89 -3.20
N VAL A 235 4.66 -12.83 -3.50
CA VAL A 235 3.39 -12.57 -4.18
C VAL A 235 2.51 -11.62 -3.35
N ASP A 236 2.34 -11.87 -2.04
CA ASP A 236 1.53 -11.00 -1.17
C ASP A 236 2.05 -9.57 -1.15
N VAL A 237 3.35 -9.39 -0.90
CA VAL A 237 3.98 -8.07 -0.85
C VAL A 237 3.89 -7.36 -2.20
N THR A 238 4.04 -8.09 -3.30
CA THR A 238 3.96 -7.55 -4.66
C THR A 238 2.53 -7.14 -5.03
N LEU A 239 1.53 -7.97 -4.71
CA LEU A 239 0.11 -7.66 -4.97
C LEU A 239 -0.38 -6.50 -4.10
N ASN A 240 0.07 -6.39 -2.85
CA ASN A 240 -0.20 -5.22 -2.02
C ASN A 240 0.42 -3.95 -2.63
N ALA A 241 1.67 -3.99 -3.07
CA ALA A 241 2.32 -2.86 -3.73
C ALA A 241 1.61 -2.46 -5.04
N MET A 242 1.18 -3.43 -5.85
CA MET A 242 0.36 -3.18 -7.04
C MET A 242 -0.98 -2.52 -6.69
N THR A 243 -1.65 -3.01 -5.65
CA THR A 243 -2.94 -2.48 -5.21
C THR A 243 -2.79 -1.04 -4.74
N VAL A 244 -1.77 -0.75 -3.93
CA VAL A 244 -1.42 0.61 -3.50
C VAL A 244 -1.06 1.48 -4.70
N HIS A 245 -0.29 0.97 -5.68
CA HIS A 245 -0.01 1.68 -6.92
C HIS A 245 -1.30 2.04 -7.65
N TRP A 246 -2.20 1.08 -7.84
CA TRP A 246 -3.46 1.29 -8.54
C TRP A 246 -4.39 2.26 -7.82
N VAL A 247 -4.45 2.25 -6.49
CA VAL A 247 -5.23 3.22 -5.70
C VAL A 247 -4.63 4.62 -5.81
N THR A 248 -3.31 4.73 -5.79
CA THR A 248 -2.60 6.01 -5.77
C THR A 248 -2.32 6.58 -7.17
N SER A 249 -2.50 5.79 -8.22
CA SER A 249 -2.40 6.21 -9.62
C SER A 249 -3.80 6.54 -10.12
N ARG A 250 -4.10 7.83 -10.33
CA ARG A 250 -5.36 8.22 -11.00
C ARG A 250 -5.42 7.51 -12.34
N GLY A 251 -6.59 6.94 -12.66
CA GLY A 251 -6.87 6.56 -14.04
C GLY A 251 -6.58 7.78 -14.88
N GLY A 252 -5.62 7.67 -15.82
CA GLY A 252 -5.44 8.69 -16.83
C GLY A 252 -6.83 8.95 -17.38
N GLY A 253 -7.32 10.17 -17.21
CA GLY A 253 -8.58 10.55 -17.82
C GLY A 253 -8.49 10.11 -19.27
N GLY A 254 -9.37 9.19 -19.66
CA GLY A 254 -9.59 8.90 -21.05
C GLY A 254 -9.69 10.26 -21.73
N ARG A 255 -8.82 10.47 -22.70
CA ARG A 255 -8.88 11.59 -23.62
C ARG A 255 -10.24 11.49 -24.27
N SER A 256 -11.24 12.14 -23.65
CA SER A 256 -12.51 12.41 -24.26
C SER A 256 -12.16 13.33 -25.42
N ASN A 257 -11.94 12.71 -26.59
CA ASN A 257 -12.14 13.38 -27.85
C ASN A 257 -13.63 13.74 -27.88
N THR A 258 -13.98 14.82 -27.20
CA THR A 258 -15.19 15.57 -27.53
C THR A 258 -14.88 16.13 -28.91
N ALA A 259 -15.28 15.37 -29.94
CA ALA A 259 -15.43 15.90 -31.28
C ALA A 259 -16.56 16.93 -31.21
N GLU A 260 -16.21 18.16 -30.82
CA GLU A 260 -17.10 19.31 -30.95
C GLU A 260 -17.30 19.55 -32.44
N LYS A 261 -18.47 19.14 -32.90
CA LYS A 261 -19.09 19.57 -34.13
C LYS A 261 -19.41 21.06 -33.94
N SER A 262 -18.59 21.96 -34.48
CA SER A 262 -19.00 23.35 -34.68
C SER A 262 -18.56 23.86 -36.04
N SER A 263 -19.58 24.21 -36.81
CA SER A 263 -19.55 24.87 -38.10
C SER A 263 -18.73 26.17 -38.09
N ASN A 264 -18.19 26.49 -39.27
CA ASN A 264 -17.79 27.81 -39.76
C ASN A 264 -18.15 29.00 -38.85
N ASP A 265 -17.15 29.79 -38.44
CA ASP A 265 -17.09 31.16 -38.94
C ASP A 265 -15.66 31.74 -38.93
N ARG A 266 -15.38 32.53 -39.96
CA ARG A 266 -14.14 33.28 -40.20
C ARG A 266 -14.02 34.41 -39.18
N ARG A 267 -12.81 34.64 -38.66
CA ARG A 267 -12.13 35.96 -38.74
C ARG A 267 -10.69 35.88 -38.26
N GLN A 268 -9.88 36.68 -38.94
CA GLN A 268 -8.43 36.70 -39.04
C GLN A 268 -7.87 37.79 -38.12
N ASN A 269 -6.86 37.49 -37.29
CA ASN A 269 -5.73 38.41 -37.06
C ASN A 269 -4.53 37.68 -36.41
N PRO A 270 -3.28 37.90 -36.88
CA PRO A 270 -2.08 37.25 -36.35
C PRO A 270 -1.32 38.19 -35.40
N ASN A 271 -1.04 37.73 -34.19
CA ASN A 271 0.15 38.08 -33.40
C ASN A 271 -0.03 37.47 -32.01
N THR A 272 0.85 36.55 -31.61
CA THR A 272 1.64 36.62 -30.37
C THR A 272 2.37 35.28 -30.19
N GLN A 273 3.62 35.43 -29.80
CA GLN A 273 4.70 34.47 -29.84
C GLN A 273 4.50 33.22 -28.97
N VAL A 274 5.10 32.15 -29.48
CA VAL A 274 5.40 30.89 -28.82
C VAL A 274 6.14 31.12 -27.50
N THR A 275 5.62 30.54 -26.41
CA THR A 275 6.47 30.13 -25.27
C THR A 275 5.98 28.78 -24.73
N THR A 276 6.92 27.85 -24.78
CA THR A 276 6.88 26.46 -24.37
C THR A 276 6.78 26.31 -22.85
N GLU A 277 6.32 25.13 -22.42
CA GLU A 277 6.42 24.55 -21.07
C GLU A 277 5.47 25.10 -19.97
N LYS A 278 4.37 24.36 -19.74
CA LYS A 278 3.77 24.27 -18.40
C LYS A 278 3.96 22.86 -17.83
N GLN A 279 4.97 22.83 -16.98
CA GLN A 279 5.35 21.81 -16.01
C GLN A 279 4.13 21.33 -15.20
N VAL A 280 3.75 20.06 -15.38
CA VAL A 280 2.67 19.41 -14.63
C VAL A 280 3.18 19.06 -13.23
N ALA A 281 2.80 19.86 -12.24
CA ALA A 281 3.02 19.54 -10.83
C ALA A 281 2.14 18.34 -10.40
N PRO A 282 2.53 17.58 -9.36
CA PRO A 282 1.87 16.33 -9.06
C PRO A 282 0.49 16.52 -8.39
N ILE A 283 -0.58 16.02 -9.01
CA ILE A 283 -2.00 16.20 -8.65
C ILE A 283 -2.39 15.85 -7.19
N GLU A 284 -1.55 15.13 -6.43
CA GLU A 284 -1.83 14.80 -5.02
C GLU A 284 -1.59 16.00 -4.08
N SER A 285 -0.70 16.93 -4.44
CA SER A 285 -0.62 18.24 -3.78
C SER A 285 -1.88 19.04 -4.10
N HIS A 286 -2.38 18.98 -5.33
CA HIS A 286 -3.61 19.68 -5.68
C HIS A 286 -4.81 19.12 -4.92
N LEU A 287 -4.93 17.81 -4.67
CA LEU A 287 -6.07 17.26 -3.91
C LEU A 287 -5.99 17.60 -2.41
N SER A 288 -4.81 17.54 -1.80
CA SER A 288 -4.61 17.97 -0.41
C SER A 288 -4.85 19.48 -0.27
N VAL A 289 -4.32 20.28 -1.19
CA VAL A 289 -4.55 21.74 -1.27
C VAL A 289 -6.02 22.06 -1.59
N THR A 290 -6.72 21.26 -2.40
CA THR A 290 -8.16 21.48 -2.69
C THR A 290 -9.03 21.11 -1.50
N VAL A 291 -8.62 20.11 -0.70
CA VAL A 291 -9.30 19.76 0.55
C VAL A 291 -8.99 20.82 1.61
N GLU A 292 -7.75 21.27 1.76
CA GLU A 292 -7.39 22.38 2.64
C GLU A 292 -8.10 23.68 2.25
N SER A 293 -8.18 24.02 0.97
CA SER A 293 -8.89 25.23 0.50
C SER A 293 -10.39 25.13 0.70
N TYR A 294 -10.99 23.94 0.55
CA TYR A 294 -12.39 23.71 0.92
C TYR A 294 -12.62 23.82 2.42
N VAL A 295 -11.66 23.36 3.24
CA VAL A 295 -11.70 23.44 4.69
C VAL A 295 -11.54 24.88 5.19
N GLU A 296 -10.64 25.67 4.58
CA GLU A 296 -10.53 27.11 4.84
C GLU A 296 -11.80 27.87 4.44
N GLN A 297 -12.40 27.55 3.28
CA GLN A 297 -13.70 28.12 2.91
C GLN A 297 -14.81 27.75 3.91
N TYR A 298 -14.80 26.54 4.46
CA TYR A 298 -15.77 26.11 5.47
C TYR A 298 -15.58 26.85 6.81
N HIS A 299 -14.33 27.10 7.22
CA HIS A 299 -14.01 27.91 8.40
C HIS A 299 -14.40 29.38 8.23
N GLN A 300 -14.23 29.96 7.03
CA GLN A 300 -14.68 31.32 6.76
C GLN A 300 -16.22 31.45 6.80
N GLN A 301 -16.96 30.46 6.31
CA GLN A 301 -18.42 30.45 6.36
C GLN A 301 -18.98 30.24 7.77
N THR A 302 -18.33 29.43 8.61
CA THR A 302 -18.76 29.18 10.00
C THR A 302 -18.37 30.32 10.95
N SER A 303 -17.23 30.99 10.73
CA SER A 303 -16.83 32.17 11.50
C SER A 303 -17.74 33.38 11.26
N ASN A 304 -18.20 33.60 10.02
CA ASN A 304 -19.10 34.71 9.68
C ASN A 304 -20.56 34.50 10.11
N GLY A 305 -20.93 33.30 10.57
CA GLY A 305 -22.28 32.98 11.05
C GLY A 305 -22.53 33.27 12.54
N SER A 306 -21.58 33.91 13.23
CA SER A 306 -21.64 34.18 14.68
C SER A 306 -21.59 35.67 15.02
N ASN A 307 -22.28 36.51 14.25
CA ASN A 307 -22.71 37.84 14.70
C ASN A 307 -24.17 37.74 15.17
N PRO A 308 -24.47 37.90 16.47
CA PRO A 308 -25.82 38.24 16.86
C PRO A 308 -26.05 39.72 16.50
N GLU A 309 -26.82 39.96 15.45
CA GLU A 309 -27.55 41.22 15.33
C GLU A 309 -28.75 41.20 16.29
N TYR A 310 -28.80 42.25 17.11
CA TYR A 310 -29.80 42.65 18.12
C TYR A 310 -29.74 42.00 19.50
#